data_AF-A0A3B8NZ94-F1
#
_entry.id   AF-A0A3B8NZ94-F1
#
_cell.length_a   1.000
_cell.length_b   1.000
_cell.length_c   1.000
_cell.angle_alpha   90.00
_cell.angle_beta   90.00
_cell.angle_gamma   90.00
#
_symmetry.space_group_name_H-M   'P 1'
#
loop_
_entity.id
_entity.type
_entity.pdbx_description
1 polymer ?
#
loop_
_entity_poly.entity_id
_entity_poly.type
_entity_poly.pdbx_seq_one_letter_code
_entity_poly.pdbx_strand_id
1 'polypeptide(L)'
;LVAWLSLSLAPLGVVQVQQIIAQQDTLTEFDTLVPGRFQTLRDGTRVTYTEQLSDDRVKLDGVFISEKRFNQDKTKDRAPSVLVAEKGHQEIQADGNRYLVLENGYRYDGNPGQADYRAIKYDTYGVLLPKPEVAQEVTDREAIPTLDLFGKTDLRERAELQWRLSLPILVFIVTLMAVPLSRVNPRQGRFLKLLPAILLYMAYLTMLISVRGALEKGKLPIGLGIWWVHGLFLLIGVALMYWEPLRLKLAARRAEVAHG
;
A
#
# COMPACT_ATOMS: atom_id res chain seq x y z
N LEU A 1 24.61 -10.85 1.10
CA LEU A 1 23.97 -10.09 0.00
C LEU A 1 22.56 -9.60 0.40
N VAL A 2 21.57 -10.50 0.58
CA VAL A 2 20.17 -10.09 0.85
C VAL A 2 20.01 -9.20 2.09
N ALA A 3 20.73 -9.49 3.18
CA ALA A 3 20.71 -8.62 4.37
C ALA A 3 21.17 -7.19 4.07
N TRP A 4 22.28 -7.03 3.33
CA TRP A 4 22.78 -5.71 2.93
C TRP A 4 21.82 -4.99 1.99
N LEU A 5 21.24 -5.71 1.01
CA LEU A 5 20.24 -5.14 0.10
C LEU A 5 19.00 -4.68 0.86
N SER A 6 18.47 -5.50 1.77
CA SER A 6 17.23 -5.20 2.50
C SER A 6 17.40 -4.13 3.57
N LEU A 7 18.52 -4.11 4.29
CA LEU A 7 18.71 -3.23 5.45
C LEU A 7 19.34 -1.89 5.06
N SER A 8 20.00 -1.81 3.90
CA SER A 8 20.75 -0.60 3.50
C SER A 8 20.35 -0.11 2.11
N LEU A 9 20.47 -0.95 1.07
CA LEU A 9 20.28 -0.45 -0.30
C LEU A 9 18.82 -0.13 -0.63
N ALA A 10 17.87 -0.96 -0.18
CA ALA A 10 16.45 -0.77 -0.40
C ALA A 10 15.94 0.56 0.18
N PRO A 11 16.13 0.90 1.48
CA PRO A 11 15.66 2.18 2.00
C PRO A 11 16.33 3.37 1.30
N LEU A 12 17.62 3.29 0.95
CA LEU A 12 18.29 4.34 0.18
C LEU A 12 17.65 4.54 -1.21
N GLY A 13 17.33 3.45 -1.90
CA GLY A 13 16.63 3.50 -3.18
C GLY A 13 15.25 4.13 -3.06
N VAL A 14 14.48 3.75 -2.03
CA VAL A 14 13.16 4.32 -1.77
C VAL A 14 13.25 5.81 -1.44
N VAL A 15 14.24 6.26 -0.67
CA VAL A 15 14.49 7.70 -0.42
C VAL A 15 14.73 8.47 -1.71
N GLN A 16 15.53 7.92 -2.64
CA GLN A 16 15.81 8.59 -3.92
C GLN A 16 14.57 8.64 -4.81
N VAL A 17 13.80 7.55 -4.87
CA VAL A 17 12.51 7.52 -5.57
C VAL A 17 11.56 8.55 -4.98
N GLN A 18 11.47 8.64 -3.65
CA GLN A 18 10.67 9.65 -2.95
C GLN A 18 11.12 11.07 -3.26
N GLN A 19 12.42 11.34 -3.35
CA GLN A 19 12.92 12.66 -3.72
C GLN A 19 12.55 13.01 -5.16
N ILE A 20 12.67 12.07 -6.10
CA ILE A 20 12.26 12.27 -7.49
C ILE A 20 10.75 12.49 -7.59
N ILE A 21 9.96 11.64 -6.92
CA ILE A 21 8.50 11.79 -6.87
C ILE A 21 8.14 13.12 -6.22
N ALA A 22 8.69 13.49 -5.07
CA ALA A 22 8.43 14.77 -4.41
C ALA A 22 8.83 15.98 -5.27
N GLN A 23 9.91 15.87 -6.05
CA GLN A 23 10.31 16.90 -7.02
C GLN A 23 9.38 16.96 -8.24
N GLN A 24 8.70 15.85 -8.59
CA GLN A 24 7.73 15.76 -9.70
C GLN A 24 6.27 15.96 -9.26
N ASP A 25 5.91 15.70 -8.00
CA ASP A 25 4.60 15.82 -7.35
C ASP A 25 4.19 17.29 -7.11
N THR A 26 4.79 18.19 -7.88
CA THR A 26 4.12 19.42 -8.30
C THR A 26 2.95 19.13 -9.24
N LEU A 27 2.86 17.93 -9.83
CA LEU A 27 1.72 17.53 -10.66
C LEU A 27 0.47 17.28 -9.80
N THR A 28 -0.43 18.24 -9.83
CA THR A 28 -1.66 18.35 -9.05
C THR A 28 -2.87 17.79 -9.82
N GLU A 29 -4.04 17.74 -9.17
CA GLU A 29 -5.34 17.58 -9.87
C GLU A 29 -5.42 18.52 -11.10
N PHE A 30 -4.84 19.72 -11.04
CA PHE A 30 -4.83 20.71 -12.14
C PHE A 30 -3.93 20.33 -13.33
N ASP A 31 -2.85 19.59 -13.11
CA ASP A 31 -1.99 19.14 -14.21
C ASP A 31 -2.67 18.10 -15.08
N THR A 32 -3.62 17.36 -14.50
CA THR A 32 -4.49 16.45 -15.24
C THR A 32 -5.68 17.14 -15.88
N LEU A 33 -6.08 18.34 -15.41
CA LEU A 33 -7.20 19.10 -15.97
C LEU A 33 -6.92 19.50 -17.43
N VAL A 34 -7.95 19.31 -18.24
CA VAL A 34 -8.00 19.70 -19.64
C VAL A 34 -9.16 20.69 -19.78
N PRO A 35 -8.90 21.96 -20.17
CA PRO A 35 -9.95 22.95 -20.32
C PRO A 35 -11.02 22.51 -21.33
N GLY A 36 -12.27 22.90 -21.06
CA GLY A 36 -13.41 22.54 -21.89
C GLY A 36 -13.92 21.11 -21.72
N ARG A 37 -13.40 20.33 -20.75
CA ARG A 37 -13.84 18.96 -20.47
C ARG A 37 -14.18 18.76 -19.00
N PHE A 38 -15.26 18.03 -18.76
CA PHE A 38 -15.58 17.52 -17.42
C PHE A 38 -14.64 16.37 -17.09
N GLN A 39 -13.93 16.48 -15.97
CA GLN A 39 -13.04 15.44 -15.47
C GLN A 39 -13.57 14.85 -14.19
N THR A 40 -13.54 13.52 -14.11
CA THR A 40 -13.97 12.78 -12.91
C THR A 40 -12.75 12.44 -12.06
N LEU A 41 -12.86 12.72 -10.77
CA LEU A 41 -11.82 12.44 -9.77
C LEU A 41 -12.40 11.68 -8.59
N ARG A 42 -11.51 11.13 -7.74
CA ARG A 42 -11.86 10.40 -6.51
C ARG A 42 -12.90 9.30 -6.76
N ASP A 43 -12.59 8.36 -7.66
CA ASP A 43 -13.47 7.26 -8.05
C ASP A 43 -14.88 7.70 -8.49
N GLY A 44 -14.98 8.87 -9.14
CA GLY A 44 -16.24 9.40 -9.69
C GLY A 44 -17.11 10.17 -8.69
N THR A 45 -16.57 10.51 -7.51
CA THR A 45 -17.30 11.25 -6.48
C THR A 45 -17.17 12.77 -6.61
N ARG A 46 -16.17 13.25 -7.36
CA ARG A 46 -16.00 14.66 -7.74
C ARG A 46 -15.92 14.80 -9.26
N VAL A 47 -16.56 15.82 -9.80
CA VAL A 47 -16.41 16.25 -11.19
C VAL A 47 -15.93 17.70 -11.21
N THR A 48 -14.84 17.97 -11.91
CA THR A 48 -14.25 19.30 -12.06
C THR A 48 -14.25 19.70 -13.52
N TYR A 49 -14.60 20.95 -13.81
CA TYR A 49 -14.56 21.57 -15.13
C TYR A 49 -13.96 22.98 -15.00
N THR A 50 -13.22 23.37 -16.04
CA THR A 50 -12.73 24.73 -16.21
C THR A 50 -12.86 25.12 -17.68
N GLU A 51 -13.23 26.36 -17.97
CA GLU A 51 -13.29 26.86 -19.35
C GLU A 51 -11.88 27.07 -19.89
N GLN A 52 -11.02 27.70 -19.10
CA GLN A 52 -9.63 27.98 -19.45
C GLN A 52 -8.69 27.63 -18.28
N LEU A 53 -7.43 27.41 -18.64
CA LEU A 53 -6.34 27.12 -17.72
C LEU A 53 -5.14 27.95 -18.21
N SER A 54 -4.46 28.65 -17.31
CA SER A 54 -3.26 29.41 -17.63
C SER A 54 -2.11 28.49 -18.08
N ASP A 55 -1.12 29.04 -18.80
CA ASP A 55 0.03 28.27 -19.30
C ASP A 55 0.85 27.61 -18.17
N ASP A 56 0.94 28.29 -17.02
CA ASP A 56 1.56 27.77 -15.79
C ASP A 56 0.68 26.79 -15.00
N ARG A 57 -0.57 26.57 -15.46
CA ARG A 57 -1.60 25.72 -14.86
C ARG A 57 -1.97 26.06 -13.41
N VAL A 58 -1.69 27.29 -12.96
CA VAL A 58 -1.98 27.73 -11.59
C VAL A 58 -3.36 28.40 -11.49
N LYS A 59 -3.85 29.00 -12.58
CA LYS A 59 -5.10 29.77 -12.63
C LYS A 59 -6.14 29.13 -13.54
N LEU A 60 -7.37 29.16 -13.09
CA LEU A 60 -8.56 28.66 -13.75
C LEU A 60 -9.53 29.82 -14.00
N ASP A 61 -10.17 29.82 -15.16
CA ASP A 61 -11.31 30.69 -15.46
C ASP A 61 -12.54 29.82 -15.79
N GLY A 62 -13.69 30.21 -15.24
CA GLY A 62 -14.95 29.50 -15.41
C GLY A 62 -14.94 28.12 -14.76
N VAL A 63 -14.92 28.08 -13.43
CA VAL A 63 -14.80 26.83 -12.66
C VAL A 63 -16.17 26.27 -12.32
N PHE A 64 -16.35 24.97 -12.55
CA PHE A 64 -17.49 24.19 -12.05
C PHE A 64 -16.99 22.95 -11.31
N ILE A 65 -17.49 22.72 -10.11
CA ILE A 65 -17.18 21.54 -9.30
C ILE A 65 -18.47 20.92 -8.80
N SER A 66 -18.64 19.63 -8.97
CA SER A 66 -19.74 18.86 -8.39
C SER A 66 -19.18 17.75 -7.52
N GLU A 67 -19.67 17.65 -6.29
CA GLU A 67 -19.22 16.66 -5.32
C GLU A 67 -20.39 15.93 -4.68
N LYS A 68 -20.30 14.60 -4.67
CA LYS A 68 -21.15 13.75 -3.85
C LYS A 68 -20.58 13.69 -2.44
N ARG A 69 -21.41 14.05 -1.45
CA ARG A 69 -21.02 14.03 -0.04
C ARG A 69 -21.55 12.78 0.62
N PHE A 70 -20.66 11.94 1.14
CA PHE A 70 -21.03 10.80 1.99
C PHE A 70 -20.92 11.20 3.46
N ASN A 71 -21.83 10.70 4.30
CA ASN A 71 -21.67 10.82 5.74
C ASN A 71 -20.54 9.90 6.23
N GLN A 72 -19.98 10.17 7.41
CA GLN A 72 -18.86 9.42 8.00
C GLN A 72 -19.15 7.91 8.14
N ASP A 73 -20.43 7.53 8.25
CA ASP A 73 -20.92 6.15 8.29
C ASP A 73 -21.38 5.58 6.93
N LYS A 74 -21.23 6.30 5.81
CA LYS A 74 -21.66 5.89 4.44
C LYS A 74 -23.13 5.42 4.29
N THR A 75 -24.00 5.66 5.28
CA THR A 75 -25.36 5.11 5.37
C THR A 75 -26.47 6.09 4.97
N LYS A 76 -26.17 7.39 4.85
CA LYS A 76 -27.09 8.41 4.30
C LYS A 76 -26.33 9.35 3.38
N ASP A 77 -26.83 9.50 2.16
CA ASP A 77 -26.36 10.50 1.22
C ASP A 77 -26.64 11.90 1.80
N ARG A 78 -25.60 12.74 1.90
CA ARG A 78 -25.82 14.17 2.04
C ARG A 78 -26.11 14.72 0.65
N ALA A 79 -26.92 15.77 0.60
CA ALA A 79 -27.19 16.47 -0.65
C ALA A 79 -25.88 16.81 -1.38
N PRO A 80 -25.79 16.53 -2.69
CA PRO A 80 -24.62 16.88 -3.48
C PRO A 80 -24.39 18.39 -3.43
N SER A 81 -23.13 18.78 -3.56
CA SER A 81 -22.73 20.19 -3.60
C SER A 81 -22.19 20.56 -4.96
N VAL A 82 -22.68 21.65 -5.51
CA VAL A 82 -22.20 22.25 -6.75
C VAL A 82 -21.56 23.60 -6.43
N LEU A 83 -20.35 23.82 -6.91
CA LEU A 83 -19.64 25.08 -6.80
C LEU A 83 -19.41 25.65 -8.20
N VAL A 84 -19.63 26.94 -8.35
CA VAL A 84 -19.37 27.69 -9.58
C VAL A 84 -18.59 28.94 -9.21
N ALA A 85 -17.54 29.26 -9.95
CA ALA A 85 -16.73 30.44 -9.71
C ALA A 85 -16.23 31.05 -11.01
N GLU A 86 -16.07 32.37 -11.04
CA GLU A 86 -15.47 33.06 -12.19
C GLU A 86 -14.00 32.70 -12.34
N LYS A 87 -13.27 32.65 -11.22
CA LYS A 87 -11.84 32.35 -11.18
C LYS A 87 -11.52 31.33 -10.11
N GLY A 88 -10.45 30.59 -10.33
CA GLY A 88 -9.85 29.72 -9.34
C GLY A 88 -8.33 29.79 -9.40
N HIS A 89 -7.66 29.63 -8.28
CA HIS A 89 -6.22 29.44 -8.27
C HIS A 89 -5.81 28.46 -7.17
N GLN A 90 -4.68 27.78 -7.37
CA GLN A 90 -4.12 26.93 -6.33
C GLN A 90 -3.28 27.77 -5.37
N GLU A 91 -3.49 27.56 -4.07
CA GLU A 91 -2.65 28.11 -3.01
C GLU A 91 -2.11 26.98 -2.13
N ILE A 92 -0.80 27.02 -1.84
CA ILE A 92 -0.15 26.10 -0.90
C ILE A 92 0.06 26.87 0.39
N GLN A 93 -0.61 26.44 1.46
CA GLN A 93 -0.48 27.06 2.75
C GLN A 93 0.85 26.62 3.42
N ALA A 94 1.35 27.42 4.37
CA ALA A 94 2.59 27.15 5.10
C ALA A 94 2.63 25.79 5.83
N ASP A 95 1.48 25.16 6.06
CA ASP A 95 1.34 23.81 6.63
C ASP A 95 1.49 22.68 5.58
N GLY A 96 1.75 23.03 4.32
CA GLY A 96 1.85 22.11 3.18
C GLY A 96 0.51 21.63 2.63
N ASN A 97 -0.63 22.08 3.18
CA ASN A 97 -1.94 21.80 2.62
C ASN A 97 -2.18 22.62 1.36
N ARG A 98 -2.80 22.00 0.36
CA ARG A 98 -3.12 22.63 -0.92
C ARG A 98 -4.60 22.95 -0.98
N TYR A 99 -4.93 24.20 -1.27
CA TYR A 99 -6.30 24.68 -1.44
C TYR A 99 -6.52 25.11 -2.88
N LEU A 100 -7.71 24.80 -3.41
CA LEU A 100 -8.27 25.49 -4.56
C LEU A 100 -9.08 26.67 -4.03
N VAL A 101 -8.55 27.87 -4.24
CA VAL A 101 -9.21 29.11 -3.88
C VAL A 101 -10.06 29.55 -5.07
N LEU A 102 -11.37 29.61 -4.85
CA LEU A 102 -12.36 30.03 -5.83
C LEU A 102 -12.80 31.46 -5.52
N GLU A 103 -12.91 32.30 -6.53
CA GLU A 103 -13.27 33.71 -6.40
C GLU A 103 -14.58 34.03 -7.10
N ASN A 104 -15.38 34.89 -6.47
CA ASN A 104 -16.66 35.41 -6.98
C ASN A 104 -17.57 34.29 -7.50
N GLY A 105 -18.15 33.53 -6.58
CA GLY A 105 -18.87 32.32 -6.93
C GLY A 105 -20.10 32.04 -6.08
N TYR A 106 -20.70 30.90 -6.39
CA TYR A 106 -21.86 30.37 -5.70
C TYR A 106 -21.64 28.90 -5.37
N ARG A 107 -22.08 28.52 -4.18
CA ARG A 107 -22.19 27.14 -3.75
C ARG A 107 -23.67 26.79 -3.58
N TYR A 108 -24.09 25.72 -4.22
CA TYR A 108 -25.43 25.15 -4.10
C TYR A 108 -25.33 23.79 -3.42
N ASP A 109 -25.96 23.66 -2.25
CA ASP A 109 -26.15 22.37 -1.59
C ASP A 109 -27.63 21.98 -1.71
N GLY A 110 -27.95 20.83 -2.30
CA GLY A 110 -29.35 20.39 -2.44
C GLY A 110 -29.50 19.14 -3.32
N ASN A 111 -30.58 18.40 -3.12
CA ASN A 111 -30.89 17.23 -3.94
C ASN A 111 -31.68 17.66 -5.19
N PRO A 112 -31.23 17.27 -6.40
CA PRO A 112 -32.00 17.51 -7.61
C PRO A 112 -33.44 17.00 -7.49
N GLY A 113 -34.41 17.87 -7.79
CA GLY A 113 -35.84 17.56 -7.69
C GLY A 113 -36.48 17.83 -6.32
N GLN A 114 -35.70 18.20 -5.29
CA GLN A 114 -36.21 18.69 -4.02
C GLN A 114 -36.08 20.22 -3.95
N ALA A 115 -36.98 20.88 -3.21
CA ALA A 115 -37.01 22.34 -3.12
C ALA A 115 -36.10 22.90 -2.02
N ASP A 116 -35.45 22.03 -1.22
CA ASP A 116 -34.63 22.37 -0.06
C ASP A 116 -33.18 22.74 -0.43
N TYR A 117 -33.03 23.61 -1.43
CA TYR A 117 -31.72 24.11 -1.85
C TYR A 117 -31.19 25.21 -0.94
N ARG A 118 -29.90 25.15 -0.64
CA ARG A 118 -29.15 26.23 -0.01
C ARG A 118 -28.17 26.83 -1.01
N ALA A 119 -28.35 28.10 -1.32
CA ALA A 119 -27.41 28.88 -2.14
C ALA A 119 -26.56 29.79 -1.25
N ILE A 120 -25.24 29.74 -1.44
CA ILE A 120 -24.26 30.55 -0.71
C ILE A 120 -23.46 31.32 -1.74
N LYS A 121 -23.61 32.65 -1.76
CA LYS A 121 -22.72 33.54 -2.52
C LYS A 121 -21.45 33.76 -1.71
N TYR A 122 -20.30 33.71 -2.37
CA TYR A 122 -19.00 33.97 -1.74
C TYR A 122 -18.13 34.83 -2.63
N ASP A 123 -17.30 35.67 -1.99
CA ASP A 123 -16.24 36.40 -2.67
C ASP A 123 -15.00 35.50 -2.81
N THR A 124 -14.72 34.69 -1.77
CA THR A 124 -13.62 33.72 -1.77
C THR A 124 -14.05 32.43 -1.08
N TYR A 125 -13.71 31.29 -1.68
CA TYR A 125 -14.04 29.97 -1.15
C TYR A 125 -12.90 28.98 -1.36
N GLY A 126 -12.35 28.46 -0.26
CA GLY A 126 -11.27 27.46 -0.28
C GLY A 126 -11.79 26.03 -0.26
N VAL A 127 -11.39 25.21 -1.25
CA VAL A 127 -11.61 23.77 -1.28
C VAL A 127 -10.29 23.07 -0.96
N LEU A 128 -10.24 22.30 0.14
CA LEU A 128 -9.07 21.49 0.47
C LEU A 128 -8.91 20.35 -0.55
N LEU A 129 -7.75 20.30 -1.20
CA LEU A 129 -7.37 19.23 -2.11
C LEU A 129 -6.82 18.05 -1.31
N PRO A 130 -7.13 16.81 -1.71
CA PRO A 130 -6.66 15.64 -0.97
C PRO A 130 -5.15 15.49 -1.17
N LYS A 131 -4.45 15.07 -0.13
CA LYS A 131 -3.06 14.61 -0.27
C LYS A 131 -3.07 13.20 -0.89
N PRO A 132 -2.08 12.81 -1.69
CA PRO A 132 -1.90 11.42 -2.12
C PRO A 132 -1.46 10.54 -0.92
N GLU A 133 -2.35 10.31 0.06
CA GLU A 133 -1.97 9.74 1.37
C GLU A 133 -1.46 8.30 1.31
N VAL A 134 -2.11 7.41 0.56
CA VAL A 134 -1.87 5.96 0.72
C VAL A 134 -0.55 5.49 0.11
N ALA A 135 -0.17 6.03 -1.05
CA ALA A 135 1.11 5.69 -1.70
C ALA A 135 2.29 6.40 -1.03
N GLN A 136 2.09 7.64 -0.58
CA GLN A 136 3.14 8.41 0.11
C GLN A 136 3.45 7.80 1.50
N GLU A 137 2.45 7.47 2.32
CA GLU A 137 2.71 6.93 3.68
C GLU A 137 3.49 5.59 3.67
N VAL A 138 3.15 4.66 2.77
CA VAL A 138 3.84 3.36 2.68
C VAL A 138 5.29 3.57 2.26
N THR A 139 5.51 4.43 1.27
CA THR A 139 6.82 4.69 0.70
C THR A 139 7.69 5.51 1.67
N ASP A 140 7.11 6.43 2.43
CA ASP A 140 7.79 7.21 3.48
C ASP A 140 8.35 6.29 4.57
N ARG A 141 7.55 5.31 5.00
CA ARG A 141 7.98 4.31 5.97
C ARG A 141 9.10 3.43 5.44
N GLU A 142 9.02 2.99 4.19
CA GLU A 142 10.06 2.18 3.55
C GLU A 142 11.37 2.97 3.31
N ALA A 143 11.29 4.31 3.25
CA ALA A 143 12.44 5.20 3.18
C ALA A 143 13.19 5.38 4.52
N ILE A 144 12.59 5.06 5.67
CA ILE A 144 13.24 5.25 6.98
C ILE A 144 14.53 4.42 7.04
N PRO A 145 15.68 5.00 7.43
CA PRO A 145 16.92 4.24 7.65
C PRO A 145 16.71 3.14 8.69
N THR A 146 17.25 1.94 8.41
CA THR A 146 17.01 0.78 9.28
C THR A 146 17.45 1.00 10.73
N LEU A 147 18.52 1.78 10.95
CA LEU A 147 19.00 2.11 12.30
C LEU A 147 17.99 2.94 13.09
N ASP A 148 17.22 3.79 12.43
CA ASP A 148 16.24 4.68 13.06
C ASP A 148 14.95 3.95 13.45
N LEU A 149 14.74 2.73 12.92
CA LEU A 149 13.61 1.87 13.29
C LEU A 149 13.80 1.18 14.65
N PHE A 150 15.03 1.13 15.18
CA PHE A 150 15.29 0.52 16.49
C PHE A 150 14.76 1.41 17.62
N GLY A 151 14.07 0.80 18.60
CA GLY A 151 13.54 1.50 19.76
C GLY A 151 12.26 2.31 19.51
N LYS A 152 11.71 2.28 18.29
CA LYS A 152 10.44 2.92 17.96
C LYS A 152 9.25 2.19 18.55
N THR A 153 8.24 2.96 18.97
CA THR A 153 7.00 2.43 19.58
C THR A 153 5.89 2.23 18.56
N ASP A 154 5.95 2.90 17.41
CA ASP A 154 4.94 2.80 16.36
C ASP A 154 4.86 1.38 15.78
N LEU A 155 3.64 0.88 15.59
CA LEU A 155 3.42 -0.50 15.14
C LEU A 155 3.88 -0.72 13.69
N ARG A 156 3.72 0.29 12.83
CA ARG A 156 4.09 0.21 11.42
C ARG A 156 5.61 0.20 11.27
N GLU A 157 6.32 1.07 11.99
CA GLU A 157 7.78 1.12 12.00
C GLU A 157 8.39 -0.18 12.56
N ARG A 158 7.81 -0.74 13.63
CA ARG A 158 8.25 -2.02 14.18
C ARG A 158 8.00 -3.18 13.22
N ALA A 159 6.86 -3.18 12.52
CA ALA A 159 6.56 -4.18 11.50
C ALA A 159 7.54 -4.10 10.32
N GLU A 160 7.94 -2.89 9.93
CA GLU A 160 8.95 -2.64 8.89
C GLU A 160 10.32 -3.23 9.28
N LEU A 161 10.77 -2.99 10.52
CA LEU A 161 12.02 -3.58 11.00
C LEU A 161 11.99 -5.11 10.97
N GLN A 162 10.90 -5.71 11.46
CA GLN A 162 10.72 -7.16 11.40
C GLN A 162 10.70 -7.66 9.96
N TRP A 163 10.05 -6.94 9.04
CA TRP A 163 10.01 -7.27 7.62
C TRP A 163 11.40 -7.27 6.99
N ARG A 164 12.23 -6.25 7.23
CA ARG A 164 13.60 -6.20 6.67
C ARG A 164 14.48 -7.33 7.21
N LEU A 165 14.35 -7.64 8.51
CA LEU A 165 15.06 -8.77 9.13
C LEU A 165 14.52 -10.14 8.68
N SER A 166 13.26 -10.21 8.25
CA SER A 166 12.63 -11.43 7.75
C SER A 166 13.22 -11.91 6.43
N LEU A 167 13.66 -10.99 5.55
CA LEU A 167 14.11 -11.35 4.20
C LEU A 167 15.37 -12.23 4.20
N PRO A 168 16.43 -11.93 4.98
CA PRO A 168 17.57 -12.84 5.11
C PRO A 168 17.20 -14.21 5.68
N ILE A 169 16.32 -14.25 6.69
CA ILE A 169 15.88 -15.50 7.33
C ILE A 169 15.07 -16.36 6.36
N LEU A 170 14.20 -15.73 5.57
CA LEU A 170 13.44 -16.39 4.52
C LEU A 170 14.38 -17.09 3.52
N VAL A 171 15.48 -16.45 3.12
CA VAL A 171 16.44 -17.06 2.19
C VAL A 171 17.01 -18.35 2.78
N PHE A 172 17.46 -18.34 4.04
CA PHE A 172 17.98 -19.55 4.68
C PHE A 172 16.95 -20.68 4.73
N ILE A 173 15.70 -20.36 5.09
CA ILE A 173 14.63 -21.36 5.20
C ILE A 173 14.26 -21.92 3.83
N VAL A 174 14.18 -21.08 2.79
CA VAL A 174 13.90 -21.52 1.42
C VAL A 174 15.06 -22.36 0.87
N THR A 175 16.31 -21.99 1.15
CA THR A 175 17.48 -22.81 0.78
C THR A 175 17.42 -24.19 1.45
N LEU A 176 17.06 -24.26 2.74
CA LEU A 176 16.87 -25.53 3.44
C LEU A 176 15.80 -26.39 2.77
N MET A 177 14.64 -25.80 2.42
CA MET A 177 13.54 -26.51 1.76
C MET A 177 13.88 -26.95 0.33
N ALA A 178 14.71 -26.19 -0.39
CA ALA A 178 15.10 -26.49 -1.76
C ALA A 178 15.91 -27.80 -1.86
N VAL A 179 16.71 -28.14 -0.85
CA VAL A 179 17.54 -29.36 -0.83
C VAL A 179 16.71 -30.64 -1.04
N PRO A 180 15.73 -31.00 -0.17
CA PRO A 180 14.92 -32.20 -0.39
C PRO A 180 14.03 -32.11 -1.65
N LEU A 181 13.55 -30.91 -2.01
CA LEU A 181 12.70 -30.71 -3.19
C LEU A 181 13.46 -30.88 -4.52
N SER A 182 14.77 -30.65 -4.53
CA SER A 182 15.63 -30.80 -5.71
C SER A 182 15.87 -32.26 -6.13
N ARG A 183 15.64 -33.24 -5.24
CA ARG A 183 15.83 -34.67 -5.55
C ARG A 183 14.76 -35.11 -6.55
N VAL A 184 15.11 -35.27 -7.81
CA VAL A 184 14.20 -35.75 -8.87
C VAL A 184 14.59 -37.16 -9.30
N ASN A 185 13.60 -38.03 -9.49
CA ASN A 185 13.84 -39.33 -10.11
C ASN A 185 14.19 -39.10 -11.60
N PRO A 186 15.16 -39.82 -12.19
CA PRO A 186 15.59 -39.61 -13.58
C PRO A 186 14.47 -39.71 -14.64
N ARG A 187 13.32 -40.30 -14.26
CA ARG A 187 12.14 -40.51 -15.11
C ARG A 187 11.02 -39.49 -14.88
N GLN A 188 11.14 -38.62 -13.88
CA GLN A 188 10.23 -37.50 -13.64
C GLN A 188 10.86 -36.24 -14.25
N GLY A 189 10.09 -35.49 -15.05
CA GLY A 189 10.59 -34.27 -15.68
C GLY A 189 11.18 -33.31 -14.64
N ARG A 190 12.37 -32.76 -14.92
CA ARG A 190 13.11 -31.86 -14.01
C ARG A 190 12.24 -30.71 -13.46
N PHE A 191 11.27 -30.25 -14.24
CA PHE A 191 10.39 -29.12 -13.91
C PHE A 191 9.20 -29.49 -13.02
N LEU A 192 8.85 -30.77 -12.87
CA LEU A 192 7.66 -31.20 -12.12
C LEU A 192 7.75 -30.86 -10.62
N LYS A 193 8.98 -30.85 -10.06
CA LYS A 193 9.23 -30.45 -8.66
C LYS A 193 9.48 -28.95 -8.47
N LEU A 194 9.62 -28.17 -9.54
CA LEU A 194 9.70 -26.71 -9.42
C LEU A 194 8.36 -26.11 -9.03
N LEU A 195 7.26 -26.62 -9.57
CA LEU A 195 5.92 -26.12 -9.26
C LEU A 195 5.61 -26.15 -7.75
N PRO A 196 5.75 -27.28 -7.02
CA PRO A 196 5.50 -27.29 -5.58
C PRO A 196 6.48 -26.40 -4.80
N ALA A 197 7.74 -26.27 -5.24
CA ALA A 197 8.70 -25.37 -4.60
C ALA A 197 8.30 -23.89 -4.77
N ILE A 198 7.87 -23.49 -5.96
CA ILE A 198 7.38 -22.15 -6.27
C ILE A 198 6.11 -21.86 -5.47
N LEU A 199 5.15 -22.79 -5.45
CA LEU A 199 3.92 -22.63 -4.67
C LEU A 199 4.20 -22.46 -3.19
N LEU A 200 5.15 -23.22 -2.65
CA LEU A 200 5.53 -23.13 -1.24
C LEU A 200 6.23 -21.80 -0.94
N TYR A 201 7.08 -21.32 -1.84
CA TYR A 201 7.68 -19.98 -1.75
C TYR A 201 6.62 -18.86 -1.83
N MET A 202 5.69 -18.94 -2.78
CA MET A 202 4.59 -17.98 -2.92
C MET A 202 3.70 -17.97 -1.69
N ALA A 203 3.38 -19.14 -1.13
CA ALA A 203 2.62 -19.26 0.11
C ALA A 203 3.36 -18.59 1.26
N TYR A 204 4.68 -18.82 1.37
CA TYR A 204 5.51 -18.20 2.40
C TYR A 204 5.52 -16.68 2.29
N LEU A 205 5.83 -16.13 1.12
CA LEU A 205 5.84 -14.68 0.90
C LEU A 205 4.46 -14.06 1.15
N THR A 206 3.40 -14.67 0.62
CA THR A 206 2.04 -14.16 0.79
C THR A 206 1.66 -14.11 2.27
N MET A 207 2.04 -15.13 3.03
CA MET A 207 1.78 -15.20 4.46
C MET A 207 2.58 -14.15 5.24
N LEU A 208 3.86 -13.94 4.90
CA LEU A 208 4.67 -12.86 5.49
C LEU A 208 4.07 -11.47 5.20
N ILE A 209 3.67 -11.20 3.96
CA ILE A 209 3.03 -9.92 3.56
C ILE A 209 1.70 -9.72 4.30
N SER A 210 0.88 -10.77 4.40
CA SER A 210 -0.40 -10.72 5.12
C SER A 210 -0.20 -10.42 6.60
N VAL A 211 0.76 -11.09 7.24
CA VAL A 211 1.10 -10.87 8.65
C VAL A 211 1.68 -9.47 8.88
N ARG A 212 2.56 -8.98 7.99
CA ARG A 212 3.05 -7.59 8.02
C ARG A 212 1.87 -6.61 8.01
N GLY A 213 0.94 -6.74 7.07
CA GLY A 213 -0.26 -5.89 7.00
C GLY A 213 -1.18 -6.02 8.22
N ALA A 214 -1.24 -7.19 8.87
CA ALA A 214 -2.00 -7.37 10.10
C ALA A 214 -1.32 -6.74 11.33
N LEU A 215 0.01 -6.78 11.41
CA LEU A 215 0.81 -6.11 12.45
C LEU A 215 0.67 -4.59 12.35
N GLU A 216 0.75 -4.05 11.13
CA GLU A 216 0.58 -2.62 10.85
C GLU A 216 -0.80 -2.10 11.27
N LYS A 217 -1.82 -2.96 11.22
CA LYS A 217 -3.20 -2.65 11.65
C LYS A 217 -3.46 -2.98 13.13
N GLY A 218 -2.44 -3.39 13.88
CA GLY A 218 -2.56 -3.77 15.30
C GLY A 218 -3.41 -5.02 15.56
N LYS A 219 -3.69 -5.84 14.54
CA LYS A 219 -4.50 -7.07 14.68
C LYS A 219 -3.72 -8.23 15.29
N LEU A 220 -2.40 -8.16 15.25
CA LEU A 220 -1.50 -9.17 15.81
C LEU A 220 -0.54 -8.52 16.82
N PRO A 221 -0.17 -9.24 17.89
CA PRO A 221 0.79 -8.74 18.86
C PRO A 221 2.19 -8.65 18.22
N ILE A 222 2.79 -7.46 18.29
CA ILE A 222 4.09 -7.16 17.71
C ILE A 222 5.24 -8.01 18.29
N GLY A 223 5.08 -8.53 19.51
CA GLY A 223 6.06 -9.44 20.14
C GLY A 223 6.13 -10.81 19.47
N LEU A 224 4.98 -11.38 19.07
CA LEU A 224 4.94 -12.60 18.26
C LEU A 224 5.40 -12.30 16.84
N GLY A 225 4.95 -11.16 16.30
CA GLY A 225 5.48 -10.56 15.09
C GLY A 225 5.37 -11.47 13.86
N ILE A 226 6.35 -11.34 12.98
CA ILE A 226 6.49 -12.14 11.76
C ILE A 226 7.12 -13.52 12.03
N TRP A 227 7.74 -13.70 13.20
CA TRP A 227 8.62 -14.84 13.53
C TRP A 227 7.96 -16.21 13.52
N TRP A 228 6.68 -16.29 13.90
CA TRP A 228 5.95 -17.56 13.90
C TRP A 228 5.76 -18.13 12.49
N VAL A 229 5.69 -17.27 11.46
CA VAL A 229 5.62 -17.72 10.06
C VAL A 229 6.95 -18.37 9.67
N HIS A 230 8.09 -17.77 10.06
CA HIS A 230 9.40 -18.41 9.88
C HIS A 230 9.46 -19.75 10.60
N GLY A 231 8.96 -19.84 11.83
CA GLY A 231 8.86 -21.09 12.58
C GLY A 231 8.07 -22.17 11.83
N LEU A 232 6.91 -21.83 11.28
CA LEU A 232 6.08 -22.74 10.50
C LEU A 232 6.81 -23.29 9.27
N PHE A 233 7.41 -22.42 8.46
CA PHE A 233 8.12 -22.85 7.24
C PHE A 233 9.43 -23.57 7.54
N LEU A 234 10.12 -23.21 8.62
CA LEU A 234 11.27 -23.95 9.12
C LEU A 234 10.87 -25.38 9.52
N LEU A 235 9.76 -25.54 10.24
CA LEU A 235 9.23 -26.87 10.59
C LEU A 235 8.89 -27.70 9.35
N ILE A 236 8.28 -27.09 8.33
CA ILE A 236 8.00 -27.77 7.06
C ILE A 236 9.31 -28.21 6.40
N GLY A 237 10.32 -27.34 6.32
CA GLY A 237 11.62 -27.68 5.73
C GLY A 237 12.35 -28.80 6.47
N VAL A 238 12.36 -28.76 7.80
CA VAL A 238 12.92 -29.82 8.65
C VAL A 238 12.15 -31.13 8.44
N ALA A 239 10.81 -31.09 8.43
CA ALA A 239 9.98 -32.27 8.20
C ALA A 239 10.27 -32.90 6.83
N LEU A 240 10.39 -32.10 5.76
CA LEU A 240 10.75 -32.58 4.42
C LEU A 240 12.14 -33.22 4.40
N MET A 241 13.11 -32.64 5.11
CA MET A 241 14.49 -33.16 5.16
C MET A 241 14.59 -34.51 5.88
N TYR A 242 13.85 -34.70 6.97
CA TYR A 242 13.94 -35.89 7.80
C TYR A 242 12.86 -36.94 7.54
N TRP A 243 11.91 -36.70 6.62
CA TRP A 243 10.80 -37.61 6.32
C TRP A 243 11.27 -39.02 5.93
N GLU A 244 12.24 -39.12 5.01
CA GLU A 244 12.77 -40.41 4.54
C GLU A 244 13.52 -41.18 5.66
N PRO A 245 14.50 -40.58 6.37
CA PRO A 245 15.16 -41.23 7.51
C PRO A 245 14.21 -41.69 8.62
N LEU A 246 13.21 -40.87 8.98
CA LEU A 246 12.23 -41.24 10.00
C LEU A 246 11.37 -42.42 9.56
N ARG A 247 10.90 -42.42 8.31
CA ARG A 247 10.09 -43.52 7.78
C ARG A 247 10.86 -44.84 7.76
N LEU A 248 12.14 -44.79 7.40
CA LEU A 248 13.02 -45.97 7.39
C LEU A 248 13.29 -46.49 8.82
N LYS A 249 13.57 -45.60 9.78
CA LYS A 249 13.75 -45.99 11.20
C LYS A 249 12.48 -46.57 11.84
N LEU A 250 11.32 -45.99 11.54
CA LEU A 250 10.03 -46.48 12.03
C LEU A 250 9.67 -47.85 11.42
N ALA A 251 9.98 -48.07 10.14
CA ALA A 251 9.81 -49.36 9.49
C ALA A 251 10.73 -50.44 10.09
N ALA A 252 12.01 -50.10 10.34
CA ALA A 252 12.96 -51.01 10.99
C ALA A 252 12.51 -51.41 12.40
N ARG A 253 12.06 -50.44 13.22
CA ARG A 253 11.51 -50.73 14.56
C ARG A 253 10.27 -51.63 14.52
N ARG A 254 9.39 -51.47 13.53
CA ARG A 254 8.20 -52.33 13.39
C ARG A 254 8.57 -53.75 13.00
N ALA A 255 9.60 -53.94 12.19
CA ALA A 255 10.11 -55.26 11.83
C ALA A 255 10.76 -55.97 13.03
N GLU A 256 11.49 -55.23 13.87
CA GLU A 256 12.14 -55.74 15.09
C GLU A 256 11.11 -56.22 16.14
N VAL A 257 10.00 -55.48 16.31
CA VAL A 257 8.89 -55.85 17.22
C VAL A 257 8.04 -57.01 16.67
N ALA A 258 8.03 -57.25 15.36
CA ALA A 258 7.26 -58.35 14.76
C ALA A 258 8.02 -59.70 14.74
N HIS A 259 9.33 -59.69 15.00
CA HIS A 259 10.21 -60.86 14.96
C HIS A 259 10.79 -61.26 16.34
N GLY A 260 10.41 -60.58 17.41
CA GLY A 260 10.70 -60.95 18.81
C GLY A 260 9.44 -61.38 19.55
#